data_AF-A0A7V4V6A0-F1
#
_entry.id   AF-A0A7V4V6A0-F1
#
_cell.length_a   1.000
_cell.length_b   1.000
_cell.length_c   1.000
_cell.angle_alpha   90.00
_cell.angle_beta   90.00
_cell.angle_gamma   90.00
#
_symmetry.space_group_name_H-M   'P 1'
#
loop_
_entity.id
_entity.type
_entity.pdbx_description
1 polymer ?
#
loop_
_entity_poly.entity_id
_entity_poly.type
_entity_poly.pdbx_seq_one_letter_code
_entity_poly.pdbx_strand_id
1 'polypeptide(L)'
;MIFSLIPLAYTKSRASYFGFVPMVLTIIFLTEKKRTYILLGLLLLFALSPIVFPQATETVVERIKETFAGPVWSEEEAVILGFKVRELSALARIKSWRKALFEFIPKRPILGFGVTGVGLVDTQIPLIIGETGLLGLTIFLWLIFSIFKTSIDTFKTTQDTLLKSISLCVISSLVGLLFHSVGANTFIIIRIMEPFWFLCGLVSVIPTLQYKK
;
A
#
# COMPACT_ATOMS: atom_id res chain seq x y z
N MET A 1 -15.21 6.30 -7.45
CA MET A 1 -13.76 6.62 -7.53
C MET A 1 -13.49 8.11 -7.32
N ILE A 2 -14.22 9.04 -7.94
CA ILE A 2 -13.95 10.49 -7.79
C ILE A 2 -14.10 10.95 -6.34
N PHE A 3 -15.19 10.54 -5.67
CA PHE A 3 -15.43 10.92 -4.27
C PHE A 3 -14.37 10.43 -3.28
N SER A 4 -13.69 9.31 -3.54
CA SER A 4 -12.64 8.79 -2.64
C SER A 4 -11.31 9.53 -2.77
N LEU A 5 -11.11 10.32 -3.84
CA LEU A 5 -9.87 11.06 -4.06
C LEU A 5 -9.77 12.31 -3.19
N ILE A 6 -10.91 12.90 -2.84
CA ILE A 6 -10.96 14.07 -1.96
C ILE A 6 -10.48 13.69 -0.55
N PRO A 7 -11.06 12.68 0.14
CA PRO A 7 -10.52 12.21 1.41
C PRO A 7 -9.07 11.76 1.30
N LEU A 8 -8.68 11.08 0.21
CA LEU A 8 -7.29 10.65 -0.01
C LEU A 8 -6.34 11.84 0.01
N ALA A 9 -6.65 12.93 -0.70
CA ALA A 9 -5.85 14.16 -0.71
C ALA A 9 -5.76 14.79 0.70
N TYR A 10 -6.85 14.78 1.46
CA TYR A 10 -6.86 15.31 2.83
C TYR A 10 -6.19 14.39 3.87
N THR A 11 -5.85 13.14 3.53
CA THR A 11 -5.04 12.30 4.44
C THR A 11 -3.63 12.84 4.67
N LYS A 12 -3.10 13.66 3.73
CA LYS A 12 -1.72 14.15 3.74
C LYS A 12 -0.67 13.03 3.87
N SER A 13 -1.03 11.79 3.52
CA SER A 13 -0.17 10.62 3.67
C SER A 13 0.53 10.29 2.35
N ARG A 14 1.86 10.50 2.32
CA ARG A 14 2.71 10.15 1.17
C ARG A 14 2.72 8.64 0.89
N ALA A 15 2.65 7.82 1.94
CA ALA A 15 2.51 6.38 1.78
C ALA A 15 1.19 6.06 1.05
N SER A 16 0.10 6.77 1.35
CA SER A 16 -1.20 6.59 0.68
C SER A 16 -1.15 7.00 -0.78
N TYR A 17 -0.47 8.09 -1.12
CA TYR A 17 -0.24 8.48 -2.51
C TYR A 17 0.61 7.44 -3.25
N PHE A 18 1.67 6.94 -2.59
CA PHE A 18 2.55 5.92 -3.15
C PHE A 18 1.83 4.58 -3.37
N GLY A 19 0.94 4.16 -2.47
CA GLY A 19 0.12 2.95 -2.64
C GLY A 19 -1.01 3.10 -3.66
N PHE A 20 -1.54 4.32 -3.86
CA PHE A 20 -2.61 4.58 -4.80
C PHE A 20 -2.21 4.35 -6.27
N VAL A 21 -0.99 4.77 -6.65
CA VAL A 21 -0.48 4.61 -8.02
C VAL A 21 -0.46 3.13 -8.49
N PRO A 22 0.22 2.19 -7.80
CA PRO A 22 0.27 0.79 -8.21
C PRO A 22 -1.10 0.09 -8.11
N MET A 23 -1.97 0.51 -7.18
CA MET A 23 -3.37 0.06 -7.14
C MET A 23 -4.10 0.41 -8.44
N VAL A 24 -4.04 1.66 -8.88
CA VAL A 24 -4.68 2.12 -10.13
C VAL A 24 -4.07 1.45 -11.34
N LEU A 25 -2.74 1.32 -11.39
CA LEU A 25 -2.05 0.60 -12.46
C LEU A 25 -2.55 -0.84 -12.57
N THR A 26 -2.72 -1.53 -11.44
CA THR A 26 -3.25 -2.91 -11.40
C THR A 26 -4.64 -3.00 -12.02
N ILE A 27 -5.53 -2.04 -11.72
CA ILE A 27 -6.87 -1.97 -12.33
C ILE A 27 -6.76 -1.77 -13.85
N ILE A 28 -5.91 -0.85 -14.29
CA ILE A 28 -5.68 -0.55 -15.72
C ILE A 28 -5.14 -1.78 -16.46
N PHE A 29 -4.16 -2.48 -15.89
CA PHE A 29 -3.54 -3.64 -16.52
C PHE A 29 -4.48 -4.84 -16.63
N LEU A 30 -5.33 -5.08 -15.63
CA LEU A 30 -6.25 -6.21 -15.62
C LEU A 30 -7.58 -5.95 -16.34
N THR A 31 -7.88 -4.69 -16.69
CA THR A 31 -9.12 -4.32 -17.38
C THR A 31 -8.90 -4.15 -18.88
N GLU A 32 -9.02 -5.22 -19.67
CA GLU A 32 -8.71 -5.19 -21.12
C GLU A 32 -9.67 -4.31 -21.94
N LYS A 33 -10.99 -4.51 -21.82
CA LYS A 33 -11.98 -3.88 -22.72
C LYS A 33 -12.20 -2.38 -22.48
N LYS A 34 -11.88 -1.87 -21.29
CA LYS A 34 -12.18 -0.48 -20.88
C LYS A 34 -10.93 0.31 -20.48
N ARG A 35 -9.74 -0.23 -20.72
CA ARG A 35 -8.45 0.36 -20.32
C ARG A 35 -8.30 1.81 -20.77
N THR A 36 -8.57 2.09 -22.04
CA THR A 36 -8.41 3.42 -22.63
C THR A 36 -9.35 4.43 -22.00
N TYR A 37 -10.61 4.06 -21.74
CA TYR A 37 -11.57 4.95 -21.08
C TYR A 37 -11.18 5.24 -19.63
N ILE A 38 -10.65 4.24 -18.89
CA ILE A 38 -10.15 4.44 -17.53
C ILE A 38 -8.95 5.39 -17.54
N LEU A 39 -8.00 5.19 -18.46
CA LEU A 39 -6.82 6.06 -18.62
C LEU A 39 -7.22 7.49 -18.98
N LEU A 40 -8.09 7.67 -19.97
CA LEU A 40 -8.58 8.99 -20.37
C LEU A 40 -9.34 9.68 -19.23
N GLY A 41 -10.18 8.94 -18.50
CA GLY A 41 -10.88 9.46 -17.34
C GLY A 41 -9.95 9.91 -16.22
N LEU A 42 -8.89 9.14 -15.94
CA LEU A 42 -7.85 9.49 -14.96
C LEU A 42 -7.02 10.70 -15.39
N LEU A 43 -6.62 10.76 -16.67
CA LEU A 43 -5.88 11.89 -17.22
C LEU A 43 -6.72 13.17 -17.20
N LEU A 44 -7.99 13.08 -17.61
CA LEU A 44 -8.93 14.18 -17.57
C LEU A 44 -9.17 14.65 -16.14
N LEU A 45 -9.35 13.71 -15.20
CA LEU A 45 -9.48 14.03 -13.78
C LEU A 45 -8.23 14.72 -13.23
N PHE A 46 -7.03 14.24 -13.57
CA PHE A 46 -5.78 14.86 -13.14
C PHE A 46 -5.59 16.25 -13.75
N ALA A 47 -5.91 16.43 -15.04
CA ALA A 47 -5.84 17.72 -15.71
C ALA A 47 -6.84 18.74 -15.14
N LEU A 48 -8.04 18.28 -14.77
CA LEU A 48 -9.09 19.12 -14.20
C LEU A 48 -8.98 19.29 -12.68
N SER A 49 -8.16 18.50 -11.97
CA SER A 49 -8.09 18.52 -10.50
C SER A 49 -7.75 19.90 -9.92
N PRO A 50 -6.84 20.71 -10.50
CA PRO A 50 -6.55 22.05 -9.98
C PRO A 50 -7.74 23.01 -10.09
N ILE A 51 -8.62 22.79 -11.08
CA ILE A 51 -9.77 23.64 -11.36
C ILE A 51 -10.97 23.22 -10.52
N VAL A 52 -11.25 21.91 -10.48
CA VAL A 52 -12.43 21.36 -9.79
C VAL A 52 -12.19 21.23 -8.28
N PHE A 53 -10.96 20.94 -7.86
CA PHE A 53 -10.58 20.72 -6.46
C PHE A 53 -9.26 21.46 -6.11
N PRO A 54 -9.25 22.81 -6.17
CA PRO A 54 -8.03 23.60 -5.96
C PRO A 54 -7.38 23.34 -4.61
N GLN A 55 -8.15 23.37 -3.52
CA GLN A 55 -7.66 23.17 -2.15
C GLN A 55 -7.03 21.78 -1.93
N ALA A 56 -7.66 20.73 -2.48
CA ALA A 56 -7.15 19.38 -2.37
C ALA A 56 -5.84 19.21 -3.17
N THR A 57 -5.77 19.80 -4.37
CA THR A 57 -4.57 19.79 -5.20
C THR A 57 -3.41 20.51 -4.51
N GLU A 58 -3.66 21.69 -3.97
CA GLU A 58 -2.67 22.46 -3.21
C GLU A 58 -2.15 21.67 -2.00
N THR A 59 -3.05 21.05 -1.23
CA THR A 59 -2.69 20.20 -0.09
C THR A 59 -1.74 19.06 -0.46
N VAL A 60 -1.99 18.39 -1.60
CA VAL A 60 -1.12 17.30 -2.08
C VAL A 60 0.25 17.85 -2.49
N VAL A 61 0.28 18.96 -3.23
CA VAL A 61 1.52 19.59 -3.71
C VAL A 61 2.38 20.09 -2.56
N GLU A 62 1.79 20.79 -1.58
CA GLU A 62 2.47 21.22 -0.36
C GLU A 62 3.07 20.04 0.37
N ARG A 63 2.29 18.97 0.56
CA ARG A 63 2.76 17.79 1.30
C ARG A 63 3.93 17.08 0.62
N ILE A 64 3.98 17.08 -0.71
CA ILE A 64 5.12 16.55 -1.46
C ILE A 64 6.34 17.48 -1.27
N LYS A 65 6.17 18.80 -1.41
CA LYS A 65 7.24 19.80 -1.26
C LYS A 65 7.89 19.78 0.13
N GLU A 66 7.09 19.64 1.19
CA GLU A 66 7.58 19.54 2.58
C GLU A 66 8.63 18.43 2.78
N THR A 67 8.55 17.36 2.00
CA THR A 67 9.50 16.22 2.06
C THR A 67 10.94 16.64 1.77
N PHE A 68 11.10 17.62 0.89
CA PHE A 68 12.39 18.09 0.39
C PHE A 68 12.82 19.39 1.07
N ALA A 69 11.88 20.20 1.56
CA ALA A 69 12.17 21.45 2.27
C ALA A 69 12.80 21.18 3.65
N GLY A 70 12.26 20.22 4.41
CA GLY A 70 12.74 19.87 5.75
C GLY A 70 12.48 20.96 6.82
N PRO A 71 12.55 20.62 8.11
CA PRO A 71 12.48 21.62 9.18
C PRO A 71 13.79 22.41 9.25
N VAL A 72 13.69 23.74 9.41
CA VAL A 72 14.85 24.65 9.52
C VAL A 72 15.79 24.27 10.69
N TRP A 73 15.27 23.59 11.70
CA TRP A 73 15.97 23.25 12.96
C TRP A 73 16.69 21.89 12.95
N SER A 74 16.57 21.10 11.88
CA SER A 74 17.16 19.75 11.79
C SER A 74 18.12 19.66 10.61
N GLU A 75 19.38 19.35 10.89
CA GLU A 75 20.39 19.07 9.86
C GLU A 75 20.34 17.62 9.34
N GLU A 76 19.52 16.76 9.95
CA GLU A 76 19.38 15.38 9.47
C GLU A 76 18.88 15.33 8.03
N GLU A 77 19.68 14.74 7.14
CA GLU A 77 19.31 14.50 5.75
C GLU A 77 19.63 13.06 5.34
N ALA A 78 18.82 12.52 4.45
CA ALA A 78 19.08 11.26 3.77
C ALA A 78 18.95 11.46 2.27
N VAL A 79 19.82 10.81 1.49
CA VAL A 79 19.72 10.84 0.03
C VAL A 79 19.02 9.58 -0.44
N ILE A 80 17.85 9.73 -1.07
CA ILE A 80 17.13 8.64 -1.73
C ILE A 80 17.08 8.96 -3.22
N LEU A 81 17.61 8.06 -4.06
CA LEU A 81 17.59 8.21 -5.52
C LEU A 81 18.10 9.58 -6.02
N GLY A 82 19.11 10.14 -5.35
CA GLY A 82 19.69 11.46 -5.66
C GLY A 82 18.93 12.65 -5.07
N PHE A 83 17.77 12.45 -4.43
CA PHE A 83 17.02 13.51 -3.77
C PHE A 83 17.33 13.58 -2.27
N LYS A 84 17.56 14.80 -1.78
CA LYS A 84 17.72 15.07 -0.34
C LYS A 84 16.36 15.08 0.35
N VAL A 85 16.15 14.09 1.21
CA VAL A 85 14.97 13.97 2.07
C VAL A 85 15.35 14.49 3.45
N ARG A 86 14.59 15.48 3.94
CA ARG A 86 14.88 16.20 5.18
C ARG A 86 13.74 16.17 6.20
N GLU A 87 12.61 15.59 5.83
CA GLU A 87 11.46 15.53 6.71
C GLU A 87 11.59 14.36 7.72
N LEU A 88 11.32 14.66 8.99
CA LEU A 88 11.61 13.77 10.13
C LEU A 88 10.90 12.41 10.04
N SER A 89 9.63 12.36 9.63
CA SER A 89 8.92 11.07 9.53
C SER A 89 9.44 10.20 8.40
N ALA A 90 9.88 10.78 7.28
CA ALA A 90 10.54 10.05 6.20
C ALA A 90 11.91 9.52 6.65
N LEU A 91 12.69 10.34 7.36
CA LEU A 91 13.97 9.92 7.95
C LEU A 91 13.78 8.78 8.96
N ALA A 92 12.74 8.83 9.79
CA ALA A 92 12.42 7.76 10.75
C ALA A 92 12.10 6.43 10.05
N ARG A 93 11.40 6.46 8.91
CA ARG A 93 11.14 5.26 8.08
C ARG A 93 12.44 4.71 7.48
N ILE A 94 13.32 5.56 6.97
CA ILE A 94 14.64 5.15 6.45
C ILE A 94 15.47 4.51 7.56
N LYS A 95 15.51 5.14 8.74
CA LYS A 95 16.18 4.59 9.94
C LYS A 95 15.58 3.24 10.32
N SER A 96 14.26 3.08 10.27
CA SER A 96 13.57 1.80 10.54
C SER A 96 14.02 0.69 9.57
N TRP A 97 14.06 0.99 8.28
CA TRP A 97 14.58 0.06 7.27
C TRP A 97 16.05 -0.28 7.49
N ARG A 98 16.89 0.72 7.81
CA ARG A 98 18.30 0.50 8.12
C ARG A 98 18.46 -0.40 9.35
N LYS A 99 17.68 -0.16 10.42
CA LYS A 99 17.69 -1.00 11.61
C LYS A 99 17.27 -2.44 11.30
N ALA A 100 16.21 -2.64 10.53
CA ALA A 100 15.78 -3.98 10.14
C ALA A 100 16.87 -4.75 9.40
N LEU A 101 17.51 -4.13 8.41
CA LEU A 101 18.50 -4.80 7.57
C LEU A 101 19.86 -4.99 8.25
N PHE A 102 20.35 -3.99 8.96
CA PHE A 102 21.72 -3.96 9.47
C PHE A 102 21.83 -4.19 10.98
N GLU A 103 20.72 -4.21 11.71
CA GLU A 103 20.71 -4.43 13.15
C GLU A 103 19.86 -5.61 13.57
N PHE A 104 18.61 -5.72 13.10
CA PHE A 104 17.70 -6.76 13.54
C PHE A 104 18.04 -8.12 12.93
N ILE A 105 18.18 -8.18 11.59
CA ILE A 105 18.55 -9.41 10.88
C ILE A 105 19.87 -9.99 11.42
N PRO A 106 20.98 -9.23 11.56
CA PRO A 106 22.23 -9.79 12.05
C PRO A 106 22.19 -10.29 13.49
N LYS A 107 21.38 -9.67 14.36
CA LYS A 107 21.30 -10.03 15.79
C LYS A 107 20.37 -11.22 16.05
N ARG A 108 19.19 -11.26 15.42
CA ARG A 108 18.16 -12.29 15.63
C ARG A 108 17.42 -12.60 14.32
N PRO A 109 18.06 -13.30 13.36
CA PRO A 109 17.54 -13.44 12.01
C PRO A 109 16.26 -14.27 11.90
N ILE A 110 16.09 -15.31 12.72
CA ILE A 110 15.01 -16.28 12.52
C ILE A 110 13.71 -15.81 13.16
N LEU A 111 13.73 -15.56 14.48
CA LEU A 111 12.54 -15.27 15.29
C LEU A 111 12.39 -13.80 15.69
N GLY A 112 13.38 -12.95 15.42
CA GLY A 112 13.35 -11.55 15.85
C GLY A 112 13.42 -11.39 17.37
N PHE A 113 12.87 -10.27 17.86
CA PHE A 113 12.92 -9.85 19.25
C PHE A 113 11.58 -10.06 20.00
N GLY A 114 10.56 -10.58 19.34
CA GLY A 114 9.20 -10.71 19.87
C GLY A 114 8.37 -9.44 19.65
N VAL A 115 7.05 -9.58 19.80
CA VAL A 115 6.09 -8.46 19.68
C VAL A 115 6.44 -7.39 20.71
N THR A 116 6.48 -6.12 20.29
CA THR A 116 6.98 -4.96 21.05
C THR A 116 8.48 -4.94 21.38
N GLY A 117 9.24 -5.96 20.98
CA GLY A 117 10.66 -6.12 21.32
C GLY A 117 11.63 -5.19 20.58
N VAL A 118 11.16 -4.42 19.60
CA VAL A 118 12.00 -3.56 18.74
C VAL A 118 11.71 -2.06 18.90
N GLY A 119 10.83 -1.69 19.83
CA GLY A 119 10.43 -0.30 20.07
C GLY A 119 9.59 0.28 18.92
N LEU A 120 9.70 1.59 18.71
CA LEU A 120 8.92 2.29 17.68
C LEU A 120 9.47 2.03 16.27
N VAL A 121 8.69 1.31 15.46
CA VAL A 121 8.97 1.03 14.05
C VAL A 121 7.68 1.28 13.26
N ASP A 122 7.65 2.38 12.51
CA ASP A 122 6.47 2.88 11.79
C ASP A 122 6.41 2.42 10.32
N THR A 123 6.85 1.20 10.06
CA THR A 123 6.87 0.56 8.73
C THR A 123 6.65 -0.93 8.86
N GLN A 124 5.70 -1.50 8.10
CA GLN A 124 5.25 -2.88 8.28
C GLN A 124 6.38 -3.90 8.15
N ILE A 125 7.19 -3.79 7.08
CA ILE A 125 8.20 -4.80 6.77
C ILE A 125 9.33 -4.78 7.81
N PRO A 126 9.94 -3.62 8.15
CA PRO A 126 10.87 -3.53 9.27
C PRO A 126 10.32 -4.01 10.60
N LEU A 127 9.03 -3.78 10.88
CA LEU A 127 8.39 -4.25 12.11
C LEU A 127 8.29 -5.78 12.13
N ILE A 128 7.82 -6.41 11.04
CA ILE A 128 7.77 -7.88 10.91
C ILE A 128 9.17 -8.49 11.09
N ILE A 129 10.17 -7.95 10.41
CA ILE A 129 11.57 -8.40 10.53
C ILE A 129 12.05 -8.27 11.98
N GLY A 130 11.76 -7.15 12.63
CA GLY A 130 12.14 -6.90 14.01
C GLY A 130 11.47 -7.84 15.00
N GLU A 131 10.15 -7.97 14.94
CA GLU A 131 9.38 -8.71 15.94
C GLU A 131 9.40 -10.22 15.73
N THR A 132 9.42 -10.66 14.47
CA THR A 132 9.21 -12.08 14.10
C THR A 132 10.30 -12.67 13.21
N GLY A 133 11.31 -11.86 12.85
CA GLY A 133 12.44 -12.30 12.02
C GLY A 133 12.05 -12.66 10.59
N LEU A 134 12.97 -13.34 9.92
CA LEU A 134 12.78 -13.83 8.55
C LEU A 134 11.71 -14.91 8.48
N LEU A 135 11.49 -15.69 9.54
CA LEU A 135 10.41 -16.69 9.56
C LEU A 135 9.04 -16.01 9.44
N GLY A 136 8.79 -14.98 10.25
CA GLY A 136 7.54 -14.23 10.16
C GLY A 136 7.39 -13.48 8.84
N LEU A 137 8.49 -12.94 8.29
CA LEU A 137 8.49 -12.35 6.95
C LEU A 137 8.10 -13.39 5.88
N THR A 138 8.64 -14.60 5.93
CA THR A 138 8.29 -15.68 4.99
C THR A 138 6.82 -16.07 5.11
N ILE A 139 6.29 -16.22 6.34
CA ILE A 139 4.87 -16.53 6.57
C ILE A 139 3.99 -15.39 6.04
N PHE A 140 4.36 -14.14 6.30
CA PHE A 140 3.67 -12.98 5.77
C PHE A 140 3.63 -13.01 4.24
N LEU A 141 4.77 -13.18 3.58
CA LEU A 141 4.84 -13.25 2.12
C LEU A 141 4.05 -14.43 1.55
N TRP A 142 4.05 -15.58 2.23
CA TRP A 142 3.24 -16.73 1.83
C TRP A 142 1.73 -16.45 1.92
N LEU A 143 1.29 -15.75 2.97
CA LEU A 143 -0.10 -15.31 3.12
C LEU A 143 -0.49 -14.35 1.99
N ILE A 144 0.34 -13.34 1.72
CA ILE A 144 0.15 -12.41 0.60
C ILE A 144 0.05 -13.15 -0.73
N PHE A 145 0.96 -14.09 -0.98
CA PHE A 145 0.95 -14.91 -2.20
C PHE A 145 -0.32 -15.75 -2.32
N SER A 146 -0.78 -16.36 -1.22
CA SER A 146 -1.97 -17.20 -1.20
C SER A 146 -3.25 -16.42 -1.52
N ILE A 147 -3.37 -15.20 -0.97
CA ILE A 147 -4.49 -14.29 -1.27
C ILE A 147 -4.42 -13.84 -2.73
N PHE A 148 -3.23 -13.44 -3.20
CA PHE A 148 -3.04 -12.97 -4.58
C PHE A 148 -3.38 -14.07 -5.59
N LYS A 149 -2.87 -15.29 -5.37
CA LYS A 149 -3.14 -16.46 -6.20
C LYS A 149 -4.64 -16.76 -6.26
N THR A 150 -5.29 -16.91 -5.10
CA THR A 150 -6.73 -17.18 -5.01
C THR A 150 -7.54 -16.11 -5.75
N SER A 151 -7.18 -14.84 -5.58
CA SER A 151 -7.91 -13.74 -6.22
C SER A 151 -7.72 -13.68 -7.73
N ILE A 152 -6.51 -13.97 -8.22
CA ILE A 152 -6.21 -14.04 -9.67
C ILE A 152 -6.92 -15.23 -10.31
N ASP A 153 -6.90 -16.38 -9.66
CA ASP A 153 -7.57 -17.58 -10.16
C ASP A 153 -9.08 -17.32 -10.27
N THR A 154 -9.70 -16.79 -9.21
CA THR A 154 -11.12 -16.40 -9.22
C THR A 154 -11.43 -15.34 -10.29
N PHE A 155 -10.57 -14.33 -10.46
CA PHE A 155 -10.75 -13.29 -11.49
C PHE A 155 -10.73 -13.86 -12.92
N LYS A 156 -9.92 -14.89 -13.16
CA LYS A 156 -9.78 -15.51 -14.49
C LYS A 156 -10.90 -16.50 -14.81
N THR A 157 -11.35 -17.27 -13.82
CA THR A 157 -12.33 -18.36 -14.03
C THR A 157 -13.79 -17.87 -14.00
N THR A 158 -14.05 -16.79 -13.26
CA THR A 158 -15.41 -16.27 -13.07
C THR A 158 -15.96 -15.57 -14.31
N GLN A 159 -17.17 -15.98 -14.73
CA GLN A 159 -17.91 -15.34 -15.83
C GLN A 159 -18.80 -14.19 -15.36
N ASP A 160 -19.30 -14.26 -14.13
CA ASP A 160 -20.16 -13.22 -13.56
C ASP A 160 -19.37 -11.91 -13.37
N THR A 161 -19.88 -10.82 -13.94
CA THR A 161 -19.16 -9.52 -13.95
C THR A 161 -19.00 -8.94 -12.55
N LEU A 162 -19.99 -9.12 -11.67
CA LEU A 162 -19.93 -8.62 -10.29
C LEU A 162 -18.88 -9.40 -9.50
N LEU A 163 -18.92 -10.72 -9.53
CA LEU A 163 -17.97 -11.58 -8.82
C LEU A 163 -16.52 -11.39 -9.32
N LYS A 164 -16.35 -11.21 -10.63
CA LYS A 164 -15.07 -10.86 -11.24
C LYS A 164 -14.56 -9.49 -10.75
N SER A 165 -15.45 -8.51 -10.63
CA SER A 165 -15.09 -7.17 -10.13
C SER A 165 -14.66 -7.20 -8.66
N ILE A 166 -15.29 -8.03 -7.81
CA ILE A 166 -14.86 -8.22 -6.41
C ILE A 166 -13.44 -8.77 -6.35
N SER A 167 -13.12 -9.76 -7.19
CA SER A 167 -11.76 -10.33 -7.27
C SER A 167 -10.73 -9.29 -7.71
N LEU A 168 -11.07 -8.47 -8.71
CA LEU A 168 -10.23 -7.36 -9.15
C LEU A 168 -9.99 -6.33 -8.03
N CYS A 169 -11.02 -6.02 -7.24
CA CYS A 169 -10.91 -5.12 -6.08
C CYS A 169 -9.94 -5.67 -5.03
N VAL A 170 -9.97 -6.98 -4.73
CA VAL A 170 -9.03 -7.59 -3.79
C VAL A 170 -7.60 -7.54 -4.33
N ILE A 171 -7.40 -7.87 -5.61
CA ILE A 171 -6.07 -7.83 -6.24
C ILE A 171 -5.49 -6.40 -6.20
N SER A 172 -6.26 -5.41 -6.66
CA SER A 172 -5.80 -4.03 -6.73
C SER A 172 -5.57 -3.44 -5.34
N SER A 173 -6.46 -3.70 -4.38
CA SER A 173 -6.31 -3.26 -2.99
C SER A 173 -5.10 -3.91 -2.34
N LEU A 174 -4.87 -5.21 -2.54
CA LEU A 174 -3.71 -5.91 -2.01
C LEU A 174 -2.41 -5.28 -2.54
N VAL A 175 -2.32 -5.01 -3.84
CA VAL A 175 -1.16 -4.31 -4.41
C VAL A 175 -0.99 -2.93 -3.78
N GLY A 176 -2.06 -2.14 -3.68
CA GLY A 176 -1.99 -0.82 -3.05
C GLY A 176 -1.52 -0.85 -1.59
N LEU A 177 -2.05 -1.78 -0.80
CA LEU A 177 -1.70 -1.97 0.60
C LEU A 177 -0.25 -2.46 0.77
N LEU A 178 0.27 -3.29 -0.13
CA LEU A 178 1.67 -3.71 -0.11
C LEU A 178 2.62 -2.53 -0.29
N PHE A 179 2.37 -1.67 -1.29
CA PHE A 179 3.18 -0.48 -1.50
C PHE A 179 3.02 0.55 -0.36
N HIS A 180 1.80 0.71 0.16
CA HIS A 180 1.54 1.53 1.35
C HIS A 180 2.35 1.02 2.56
N SER A 181 2.46 -0.30 2.72
CA SER A 181 3.13 -0.95 3.85
C SER A 181 4.65 -0.74 3.92
N VAL A 182 5.27 -0.36 2.81
CA VAL A 182 6.69 0.05 2.78
C VAL A 182 6.95 1.26 3.68
N GLY A 183 5.94 2.14 3.82
CA GLY A 183 6.04 3.38 4.60
C GLY A 183 5.12 3.46 5.81
N ALA A 184 4.33 2.42 6.12
CA ALA A 184 3.34 2.44 7.20
C ALA A 184 2.99 1.04 7.72
N ASN A 185 2.50 0.94 8.96
CA ASN A 185 2.05 -0.30 9.61
C ASN A 185 0.66 -0.75 9.13
N THR A 186 0.56 -1.03 7.83
CA THR A 186 -0.71 -1.19 7.12
C THR A 186 -1.50 -2.43 7.55
N PHE A 187 -0.81 -3.55 7.72
CA PHE A 187 -1.44 -4.87 7.92
C PHE A 187 -1.76 -5.19 9.38
N ILE A 188 -1.54 -4.24 10.29
CA ILE A 188 -1.84 -4.38 11.73
C ILE A 188 -3.05 -3.53 12.13
N ILE A 189 -3.32 -2.45 11.38
CA ILE A 189 -4.41 -1.53 11.71
C ILE A 189 -5.76 -2.18 11.40
N ILE A 190 -6.55 -2.41 12.46
CA ILE A 190 -7.86 -3.09 12.40
C ILE A 190 -8.79 -2.46 11.36
N ARG A 191 -8.87 -1.11 11.33
CA ARG A 191 -9.75 -0.37 10.40
C ARG A 191 -9.46 -0.63 8.92
N ILE A 192 -8.26 -1.10 8.60
CA ILE A 192 -7.85 -1.48 7.23
C ILE A 192 -8.04 -2.98 7.04
N MET A 193 -7.62 -3.78 8.03
CA MET A 193 -7.58 -5.23 7.93
C MET A 193 -8.96 -5.88 7.99
N GLU A 194 -9.88 -5.39 8.80
CA GLU A 194 -11.22 -5.94 8.93
C GLU A 194 -11.99 -5.96 7.58
N PRO A 195 -12.14 -4.83 6.86
CA PRO A 195 -12.79 -4.86 5.54
C PRO A 195 -11.96 -5.64 4.50
N PHE A 196 -10.62 -5.61 4.59
CA PHE A 196 -9.76 -6.36 3.68
C PHE A 196 -9.97 -7.87 3.81
N TRP A 197 -9.97 -8.40 5.04
CA TRP A 197 -10.18 -9.83 5.30
C TRP A 197 -11.58 -10.28 4.93
N PHE A 198 -12.59 -9.43 5.14
CA PHE A 198 -13.94 -9.68 4.68
C PHE A 198 -13.99 -9.89 3.15
N LEU A 199 -13.36 -9.00 2.37
CA LEU A 199 -13.30 -9.14 0.92
C LEU A 199 -12.50 -10.38 0.48
N CYS A 200 -11.41 -10.71 1.16
CA CYS A 200 -10.65 -11.94 0.90
C CYS A 200 -11.50 -13.19 1.13
N GLY A 201 -12.33 -13.19 2.19
CA GLY A 201 -13.28 -14.27 2.47
C GLY A 201 -14.31 -14.43 1.35
N LEU A 202 -14.89 -13.33 0.87
CA LEU A 202 -15.82 -13.36 -0.26
C LEU A 202 -15.19 -13.98 -1.51
N VAL A 203 -13.99 -13.52 -1.89
CA VAL A 203 -13.28 -14.03 -3.07
C VAL A 203 -12.94 -15.52 -2.96
N SER A 204 -12.61 -15.99 -1.76
CA SER A 204 -12.25 -17.39 -1.51
C SER A 204 -13.44 -18.34 -1.65
N VAL A 205 -14.68 -17.87 -1.42
CA VAL A 205 -15.90 -18.68 -1.53
C VAL A 205 -16.42 -18.76 -2.96
N ILE A 206 -16.16 -17.76 -3.81
CA ILE A 206 -16.68 -17.67 -5.19
C ILE A 206 -16.49 -18.97 -6.00
N PRO A 207 -15.30 -19.61 -6.03
CA PRO A 207 -15.11 -20.85 -6.78
C PRO A 207 -16.11 -21.94 -6.38
N THR A 208 -16.37 -22.09 -5.07
CA THR A 208 -17.29 -23.11 -4.54
C THR A 208 -18.75 -22.89 -4.94
N LEU A 209 -19.16 -21.63 -5.17
CA LEU A 209 -20.50 -21.28 -5.61
C LEU A 209 -20.71 -21.59 -7.09
N GLN A 210 -19.65 -21.53 -7.90
CA GLN A 210 -19.72 -21.84 -9.33
C GLN A 210 -19.85 -23.34 -9.59
N TYR A 211 -19.23 -24.18 -8.76
CA TYR A 211 -19.38 -25.64 -8.86
C TYR A 211 -20.76 -26.18 -8.42
N LYS A 212 -21.58 -25.36 -7.75
CA LYS A 212 -22.93 -25.74 -7.30
C LYS A 212 -24.05 -25.37 -8.28
N LYS A 213 -23.71 -24.78 -9.43
CA LYS A 213 -24.64 -24.54 -10.55
C LYS A 213 -24.44 -25.60 -11.62
#